data_AF-A0A959H2X7-F1
#
_entry.id   AF-A0A959H2X7-F1
#
_cell.length_a   1.000
_cell.length_b   1.000
_cell.length_c   1.000
_cell.angle_alpha   90.00
_cell.angle_beta   90.00
_cell.angle_gamma   90.00
#
_symmetry.space_group_name_H-M   'P 1'
#
loop_
_entity.id
_entity.type
_entity.pdbx_description
1 polymer ?
#
loop_
_entity_poly.entity_id
_entity_poly.type
_entity_poly.pdbx_seq_one_letter_code
_entity_poly.pdbx_strand_id
1 'polypeptide(L)'
;MLFTFLIATPLHDIMVTVSSTLTMLGLFYITVFILKTKLHWLKFFCIGSLLIFYSTLYLYGAGHWGLLAVMQKVTFFCFIFLVLTIEYFTSDADFQDHKPNRLPLQQQTANQVGRGEPK
;
A
#
# COMPACT_ATOMS: atom_id res chain seq x y z
N MET A 1 7.17 18.99 28.31
CA MET A 1 8.60 18.91 28.69
C MET A 1 8.89 17.92 29.83
N LEU A 2 7.98 17.01 30.21
CA LEU A 2 8.22 15.98 31.24
C LEU A 2 8.59 14.59 30.66
N PHE A 3 8.28 14.34 29.38
CA PHE A 3 8.52 13.04 28.72
C PHE A 3 9.89 12.93 28.04
N THR A 4 10.68 14.01 28.02
CA THR A 4 12.04 14.00 27.45
C THR A 4 12.97 13.09 28.26
N PHE A 5 12.63 12.76 29.50
CA PHE A 5 13.38 11.82 30.34
C PHE A 5 13.19 10.35 29.90
N LEU A 6 12.05 10.01 29.28
CA LEU A 6 11.82 8.66 28.72
C LEU A 6 12.58 8.45 27.40
N ILE A 7 12.92 9.53 26.69
CA ILE A 7 13.81 9.49 25.51
C ILE A 7 15.25 9.11 25.89
N ALA A 8 15.69 9.44 27.10
CA ALA A 8 17.03 9.10 27.62
C ALA A 8 17.09 7.70 28.26
N THR A 9 16.10 6.83 28.00
CA THR A 9 16.14 5.42 28.42
C THR A 9 16.34 4.50 27.22
N PRO A 10 17.06 3.37 27.37
CA PRO A 10 17.32 2.41 26.29
C PRO A 10 16.05 1.80 25.66
N LEU A 11 14.89 2.01 26.28
CA LEU A 11 13.58 1.64 25.74
C LEU A 11 13.18 2.46 24.52
N HIS A 12 13.67 3.70 24.38
CA HIS A 12 13.41 4.54 23.22
C HIS A 12 13.91 3.88 21.93
N ASP A 13 15.13 3.36 21.95
CA ASP A 13 15.74 2.75 20.76
C ASP A 13 15.04 1.45 20.35
N ILE A 14 14.52 0.69 21.32
CA ILE A 14 13.70 -0.50 21.07
C ILE A 14 12.38 -0.09 20.40
N MET A 15 11.70 0.93 20.93
CA MET A 15 10.44 1.42 20.35
C MET A 15 10.63 1.88 18.91
N VAL A 16 11.70 2.64 18.64
CA VAL A 16 12.01 3.11 17.28
C VAL A 16 12.32 1.93 16.35
N THR A 17 13.04 0.92 16.84
CA THR A 17 13.35 -0.30 16.07
C THR A 17 12.07 -1.07 15.73
N VAL A 18 11.20 -1.32 16.70
CA VAL A 18 9.92 -2.04 16.49
C VAL A 18 8.99 -1.27 15.56
N SER A 19 8.87 0.05 15.74
CA SER A 19 8.08 0.88 14.83
C SER A 19 8.65 0.80 13.41
N SER A 20 9.97 0.88 13.26
CA SER A 20 10.62 0.86 11.96
C SER A 20 10.42 -0.47 11.22
N THR A 21 10.53 -1.60 11.92
CA THR A 21 10.31 -2.93 11.31
C THR A 21 8.85 -3.12 10.91
N LEU A 22 7.90 -2.71 11.75
CA LEU A 22 6.47 -2.79 11.43
C LEU A 22 6.12 -1.89 10.23
N THR A 23 6.66 -0.68 10.19
CA THR A 23 6.50 0.24 9.06
C THR A 23 7.12 -0.31 7.79
N MET A 24 8.30 -0.93 7.86
CA MET A 24 8.94 -1.56 6.69
C MET A 24 8.09 -2.72 6.16
N LEU A 25 7.57 -3.56 7.06
CA LEU A 25 6.69 -4.67 6.70
C LEU A 25 5.39 -4.17 6.08
N GLY A 26 4.76 -3.14 6.67
CA GLY A 26 3.57 -2.49 6.12
C GLY A 26 3.79 -1.95 4.72
N LEU A 27 4.87 -1.17 4.51
CA LEU A 27 5.23 -0.66 3.19
C LEU A 27 5.50 -1.78 2.19
N PHE A 28 6.14 -2.87 2.61
CA PHE A 28 6.38 -4.03 1.75
C PHE A 28 5.07 -4.67 1.25
N TYR A 29 4.12 -4.94 2.15
CA TYR A 29 2.81 -5.50 1.77
C TYR A 29 2.04 -4.54 0.86
N ILE A 30 2.01 -3.24 1.20
CA ILE A 30 1.36 -2.21 0.37
C ILE A 30 2.00 -2.17 -1.02
N THR A 31 3.34 -2.26 -1.11
CA THR A 31 4.06 -2.26 -2.39
C THR A 31 3.70 -3.48 -3.23
N VAL A 32 3.67 -4.68 -2.65
CA VAL A 32 3.27 -5.91 -3.36
C VAL A 32 1.83 -5.81 -3.85
N PHE A 33 0.94 -5.25 -3.03
CA PHE A 33 -0.46 -5.01 -3.41
C PHE A 33 -0.57 -4.01 -4.58
N ILE A 34 0.13 -2.88 -4.50
CA ILE A 34 0.15 -1.86 -5.56
C ILE A 34 0.81 -2.37 -6.84
N LEU A 35 1.81 -3.25 -6.76
CA LEU A 35 2.42 -3.85 -7.96
C LEU A 35 1.43 -4.66 -8.79
N LYS A 36 0.40 -5.24 -8.14
CA LYS A 36 -0.70 -5.96 -8.82
C LYS A 36 -1.68 -5.01 -9.52
N THR A 37 -1.73 -3.73 -9.16
CA THR A 37 -2.62 -2.77 -9.82
C THR A 37 -2.08 -2.32 -11.19
N LYS A 38 -2.98 -1.89 -12.08
CA LYS A 38 -2.64 -1.52 -13.46
C LYS A 38 -2.07 -0.09 -13.58
N LEU A 39 -2.08 0.67 -12.48
CA LEU A 39 -1.68 2.07 -12.45
C LEU A 39 -0.17 2.27 -12.23
N HIS A 40 0.54 2.69 -13.28
CA HIS A 40 2.01 2.86 -13.24
C HIS A 40 2.49 4.03 -12.35
N TRP A 41 1.69 5.08 -12.19
CA TRP A 41 2.06 6.25 -11.39
C TRP A 41 2.16 5.92 -9.89
N LEU A 42 1.20 5.13 -9.39
CA LEU A 42 1.18 4.64 -8.02
C LEU A 42 2.40 3.78 -7.69
N LYS A 43 2.87 2.97 -8.65
CA LYS A 43 4.08 2.14 -8.50
C LYS A 43 5.31 3.01 -8.23
N PHE A 44 5.49 4.08 -9.00
CA PHE A 44 6.64 4.98 -8.82
C PHE A 44 6.59 5.70 -7.47
N PHE A 45 5.40 6.19 -7.07
CA PHE A 45 5.22 6.86 -5.79
C PHE A 45 5.49 5.92 -4.61
N CYS A 46 5.00 4.69 -4.68
CA CYS A 46 5.20 3.68 -3.66
C CYS A 46 6.68 3.27 -3.52
N ILE A 47 7.38 3.04 -4.64
CA ILE A 47 8.83 2.77 -4.63
C ILE A 47 9.62 3.95 -4.01
N GLY A 48 9.25 5.18 -4.37
CA GLY A 48 9.85 6.38 -3.78
C GLY A 48 9.67 6.46 -2.27
N SER A 49 8.47 6.14 -1.76
CA SER A 49 8.22 6.11 -0.31
C SER A 49 9.06 5.07 0.42
N LEU A 50 9.27 3.90 -0.20
CA LEU A 50 10.07 2.81 0.36
C LEU A 50 11.55 3.22 0.42
N LEU A 51 12.03 3.91 -0.61
CA LEU A 51 13.39 4.45 -0.67
C LEU A 51 13.64 5.55 0.38
N ILE A 52 12.69 6.47 0.57
CA ILE A 52 12.76 7.52 1.61
C ILE A 52 12.80 6.88 3.00
N PHE A 53 11.97 5.87 3.23
CA PHE A 53 11.95 5.14 4.49
C PHE A 53 13.27 4.42 4.77
N TYR A 54 13.82 3.73 3.77
CA TYR A 54 15.11 3.05 3.87
C TYR A 54 16.26 4.03 4.15
N SER A 55 16.22 5.20 3.51
CA SER A 55 17.19 6.28 3.74
C SER A 55 17.09 6.79 5.18
N THR A 56 15.89 6.92 5.73
CA THR A 56 15.65 7.33 7.11
C THR A 56 16.22 6.31 8.11
N LEU A 57 16.06 5.00 7.85
CA LEU A 57 16.70 3.95 8.66
C LEU A 57 18.24 4.01 8.59
N TYR A 58 18.80 4.24 7.41
CA TYR A 58 20.25 4.37 7.26
C TYR A 58 20.80 5.56 8.07
N LEU A 59 20.14 6.73 7.97
CA LEU A 59 20.47 7.89 8.77
C LEU A 59 20.35 7.62 10.28
N TYR A 60 19.31 6.88 10.68
CA TYR A 60 19.08 6.49 12.08
C TYR A 60 20.24 5.66 12.61
N GLY A 61 20.69 4.66 11.84
CA GLY A 61 21.88 3.87 12.16
C GLY A 61 23.20 4.67 12.12
N ALA A 62 23.30 5.68 11.26
CA ALA A 62 24.46 6.55 11.15
C ALA A 62 24.57 7.62 12.28
N GLY A 63 23.55 7.74 13.14
CA GLY A 63 23.58 8.67 14.28
C GLY A 63 23.55 10.15 13.92
N HIS A 64 23.01 10.52 12.75
CA HIS A 64 22.93 11.90 12.28
C HIS A 64 21.66 12.61 12.77
N TRP A 65 21.60 12.93 14.07
CA TRP A 65 20.41 13.40 14.79
C TRP A 65 19.70 14.64 14.19
N GLY A 66 20.48 15.60 13.65
CA GLY A 66 19.91 16.81 13.02
C GLY A 66 19.18 16.50 11.70
N LEU A 67 19.73 15.57 10.92
CA LEU A 67 19.15 15.15 9.66
C LEU A 67 17.95 14.20 9.91
N LEU A 68 17.98 13.42 10.99
CA LEU A 68 16.85 12.59 11.46
C LEU A 68 15.59 13.42 11.66
N ALA A 69 15.69 14.54 12.37
CA ALA A 69 14.53 15.39 12.66
C ALA A 69 13.88 15.93 11.37
N VAL A 70 14.68 16.23 10.35
CA VAL A 70 14.21 16.65 9.02
C VAL A 70 13.56 15.47 8.29
N MET A 71 14.23 14.31 8.24
CA MET A 71 13.70 13.13 7.56
C MET A 71 12.41 12.61 8.19
N GLN A 72 12.23 12.78 9.49
CA GLN A 72 10.99 12.38 10.16
C GLN A 72 9.79 13.21 9.70
N LYS A 73 9.98 14.52 9.49
CA LYS A 73 8.94 15.38 8.88
C LYS A 73 8.64 14.96 7.45
N VAL A 74 9.68 14.75 6.64
CA VAL A 74 9.55 14.33 5.24
C VAL A 74 8.83 12.98 5.14
N THR A 75 9.21 12.03 5.98
CA THR A 75 8.61 10.69 6.05
C THR A 75 7.13 10.77 6.43
N PHE A 76 6.77 11.66 7.37
CA PHE A 76 5.37 11.86 7.76
C PHE A 76 4.52 12.41 6.59
N PHE A 77 5.01 13.42 5.89
CA PHE A 77 4.34 13.92 4.68
C PHE A 77 4.25 12.84 3.60
N CYS A 78 5.32 12.09 3.37
CA CYS A 78 5.35 11.02 2.39
C CYS A 78 4.32 9.92 2.71
N PHE A 79 4.17 9.54 3.98
CA PHE A 79 3.15 8.58 4.41
C PHE A 79 1.73 9.08 4.17
N ILE A 80 1.45 10.34 4.51
CA ILE A 80 0.13 10.94 4.25
C ILE A 80 -0.18 10.90 2.76
N PHE A 81 0.75 11.37 1.92
CA PHE A 81 0.58 11.33 0.47
C PHE A 81 0.44 9.90 -0.05
N LEU A 82 1.17 8.94 0.51
CA LEU A 82 1.06 7.53 0.11
C LEU A 82 -0.34 6.99 0.41
N VAL A 83 -0.84 7.19 1.62
CA VAL A 83 -2.18 6.74 2.00
C VAL A 83 -3.25 7.42 1.16
N LEU A 84 -3.17 8.74 0.98
CA LEU A 84 -4.09 9.50 0.11
C LEU A 84 -4.04 9.03 -1.34
N THR A 85 -2.85 8.80 -1.89
CA THR A 85 -2.72 8.34 -3.28
C THR A 85 -3.34 6.94 -3.40
N ILE A 86 -3.12 6.06 -2.42
CA ILE A 86 -3.76 4.74 -2.42
C ILE A 86 -5.28 4.89 -2.35
N GLU A 87 -5.81 5.67 -1.41
CA GLU A 87 -7.25 5.82 -1.20
C GLU A 87 -7.97 6.46 -2.41
N TYR A 88 -7.39 7.50 -3.01
CA TYR A 88 -8.03 8.23 -4.12
C TYR A 88 -7.79 7.59 -5.49
N PHE A 89 -6.64 6.94 -5.71
CA PHE A 89 -6.35 6.31 -7.01
C PHE A 89 -6.71 4.81 -7.06
N THR A 90 -6.91 4.15 -5.92
CA THR A 90 -7.39 2.76 -5.88
C THR A 90 -8.91 2.77 -5.89
N SER A 91 -9.53 2.51 -7.05
CA SER A 91 -10.98 2.32 -7.18
C SER A 91 -11.32 0.83 -7.31
N ASP A 92 -12.50 0.41 -6.86
CA ASP A 92 -13.02 -0.97 -7.07
C ASP A 92 -13.00 -1.39 -8.56
N ALA A 93 -13.02 -0.42 -9.47
CA ALA A 93 -12.92 -0.63 -10.90
C ALA A 93 -11.54 -1.14 -11.38
N ASP A 94 -10.45 -0.83 -10.68
CA ASP A 94 -9.10 -1.33 -11.00
C ASP A 94 -8.90 -2.80 -10.57
N PHE A 95 -9.76 -3.33 -9.70
CA PHE A 95 -9.79 -4.75 -9.30
C PHE A 95 -10.76 -5.60 -10.12
N GLN A 96 -11.48 -5.02 -11.09
CA GLN A 96 -12.32 -5.81 -11.98
C GLN A 96 -11.46 -6.51 -13.03
N ASP A 97 -10.79 -7.58 -12.58
CA ASP A 97 -10.40 -8.67 -13.45
C ASP A 97 -11.69 -9.31 -13.96
N HIS A 98 -11.89 -9.20 -15.28
CA HIS A 98 -12.99 -9.75 -16.09
C HIS A 98 -14.09 -10.44 -15.29
N LYS A 99 -15.21 -9.74 -15.06
CA LYS A 99 -16.50 -10.37 -14.81
C LYS A 99 -16.65 -11.47 -15.87
N PRO A 100 -16.53 -12.78 -15.55
CA PRO A 100 -16.85 -13.77 -16.55
C PRO A 100 -18.31 -13.52 -16.86
N ASN A 101 -18.59 -13.24 -18.13
CA ASN A 101 -19.93 -13.14 -18.66
C ASN A 101 -20.63 -14.49 -18.46
N ARG A 102 -21.06 -14.75 -17.22
CA ARG A 102 -21.99 -15.81 -16.87
C ARG A 102 -23.33 -15.29 -17.35
N LEU A 103 -23.53 -15.40 -18.67
CA LEU A 103 -24.85 -15.51 -19.25
C LEU A 103 -25.63 -16.48 -18.38
N PRO A 104 -26.77 -16.10 -17.80
CA PRO A 104 -27.59 -17.05 -17.08
C PRO A 104 -27.95 -18.17 -18.07
N LEU A 105 -27.66 -19.41 -17.67
CA LEU A 105 -27.95 -20.65 -18.38
C LEU A 105 -29.45 -20.88 -18.68
N GLN A 106 -30.30 -19.86 -18.60
CA GLN A 106 -31.73 -19.95 -18.87
C GLN A 106 -32.11 -19.61 -20.31
N GLN A 107 -31.20 -19.06 -21.12
CA GLN A 107 -31.54 -18.66 -22.50
C GLN A 107 -31.13 -19.68 -23.57
N GLN A 108 -30.29 -20.67 -23.26
CA GLN A 108 -29.92 -21.74 -24.19
C GLN A 108 -30.95 -22.88 -24.23
N THR A 109 -31.67 -23.15 -23.14
CA THR A 109 -32.70 -24.20 -23.09
C THR A 109 -34.01 -23.78 -23.74
N ALA A 110 -34.31 -22.48 -23.83
CA ALA A 110 -35.50 -21.98 -24.51
C ALA A 110 -35.40 -22.03 -26.05
N ASN A 111 -34.19 -22.03 -26.61
CA ASN A 111 -33.98 -22.01 -28.06
C ASN A 111 -33.79 -23.41 -28.70
N GLN A 112 -33.76 -24.47 -27.87
CA GLN A 112 -33.73 -25.88 -28.33
C GLN A 112 -35.11 -26.55 -28.22
N VAL A 113 -36.05 -25.97 -27.46
CA VAL A 113 -37.43 -26.47 -27.31
C VAL A 113 -38.41 -25.83 -28.31
N GLY A 114 -37.94 -24.87 -29.12
CA GLY A 114 -38.72 -24.22 -30.18
C GLY A 114 -38.40 -24.67 -31.62
N ARG A 115 -37.60 -25.74 -31.78
CA ARG A 115 -37.15 -26.24 -33.10
C ARG A 115 -37.26 -27.77 -33.20
N GLY A 116 -38.40 -28.30 -32.78
CA GLY A 116 -38.78 -29.70 -32.98
C GLY A 116 -40.29 -29.81 -32.91
N GLU A 117 -40.91 -29.99 -34.08
CA GLU A 117 -42.35 -30.13 -34.38
C GLU A 117 -43.12 -28.79 -34.54
N PRO A 118 -43.90 -28.60 -35.63
CA PRO A 118 -44.81 -29.60 -36.20
C PRO A 118 -44.85 -29.76 -37.74
N LYS A 119 -45.52 -30.86 -38.13
CA LYS A 119 -46.03 -31.34 -39.45
C LYS A 119 -45.14 -32.25 -40.28
#